data_AF-A0A4D6MCA9-F1
#
_entry.id   AF-A0A4D6MCA9-F1
#
_cell.length_a   1.000
_cell.length_b   1.000
_cell.length_c   1.000
_cell.angle_alpha   90.00
_cell.angle_beta   90.00
_cell.angle_gamma   90.00
#
_symmetry.space_group_name_H-M   'P 1'
#
loop_
_entity.id
_entity.type
_entity.pdbx_description
1 polymer ?
#
loop_
_entity_poly.entity_id
_entity_poly.type
_entity_poly.pdbx_seq_one_letter_code
_entity_poly.pdbx_strand_id
1 'polypeptide(L)'
;MEEQDPTGTVWANVHRKVLLHPEYGTHLTVGAVLLLNTVATFGHRHQICYLNITVRNIVKIFKADICEPTDELVQATIKPVIEPHPSLDPKVQEILKKFVNPSTQSVPDIGETSSNIEPSQNVDD
;
A
#
# COMPACT_ATOMS: atom_id res chain seq x y z
N MET A 1 -11.49 -5.49 15.40
CA MET A 1 -11.76 -5.49 13.95
C MET A 1 -12.98 -4.62 13.75
N GLU A 2 -13.00 -3.79 12.72
CA GLU A 2 -14.18 -3.02 12.35
C GLU A 2 -14.99 -3.85 11.35
N GLU A 3 -16.26 -4.10 11.65
CA GLU A 3 -17.19 -4.78 10.75
C GLU A 3 -18.21 -3.76 10.25
N GLN A 4 -18.38 -3.68 8.94
CA GLN A 4 -19.34 -2.76 8.32
C GLN A 4 -20.44 -3.57 7.66
N ASP A 5 -21.69 -3.30 8.05
CA ASP A 5 -22.88 -3.79 7.39
C ASP A 5 -23.66 -2.61 6.76
N PRO A 6 -24.70 -2.84 5.93
CA PRO A 6 -25.48 -1.77 5.31
C PRO A 6 -26.17 -0.82 6.29
N THR A 7 -26.29 -1.20 7.57
CA THR A 7 -26.94 -0.44 8.64
C THR A 7 -25.93 0.42 9.42
N GLY A 8 -24.64 0.10 9.34
CA GLY A 8 -23.57 0.90 9.92
C GLY A 8 -22.32 0.10 10.24
N THR A 9 -21.45 0.73 11.01
CA THR A 9 -20.20 0.13 11.48
C THR A 9 -20.37 -0.37 12.92
N VAL A 10 -19.95 -1.62 13.17
CA VAL A 10 -19.93 -2.26 14.48
C VAL A 10 -18.50 -2.67 14.85
N TRP A 11 -18.15 -2.50 16.12
CA TRP A 11 -16.88 -2.99 16.64
C TRP A 11 -16.98 -4.48 16.93
N ALA A 12 -16.03 -5.27 16.42
CA ALA A 12 -16.01 -6.71 16.62
C ALA A 12 -14.70 -7.19 17.25
N ASN A 13 -14.83 -8.09 18.22
CA ASN A 13 -13.74 -8.88 18.76
C ASN A 13 -13.76 -10.28 18.15
N VAL A 14 -12.62 -10.73 17.66
CA VAL A 14 -12.47 -12.08 17.13
C VAL A 14 -11.75 -12.92 18.18
N HIS A 15 -12.40 -14.02 18.60
CA HIS A 15 -11.79 -14.93 19.55
C HIS A 15 -10.53 -15.56 18.96
N ARG A 16 -9.43 -15.65 19.73
CA ARG A 16 -8.13 -16.17 19.24
C ARG A 16 -8.21 -17.53 18.56
N LYS A 17 -9.14 -18.39 19.00
CA LYS A 17 -9.39 -19.71 18.39
C LYS A 17 -9.84 -19.63 16.94
N VAL A 18 -10.53 -18.56 16.52
CA VAL A 18 -10.90 -18.33 15.11
C VAL A 18 -9.65 -18.04 14.29
N LEU A 19 -8.76 -17.17 14.79
CA LEU A 19 -7.52 -16.81 14.10
C LEU A 19 -6.57 -17.99 13.91
N LEU A 20 -6.59 -18.94 14.84
CA LEU A 20 -5.78 -20.15 14.79
C LEU A 20 -6.49 -21.33 14.10
N HIS A 21 -7.74 -21.16 13.67
CA HIS A 21 -8.48 -22.23 13.03
C HIS A 21 -7.90 -22.47 11.63
N PRO A 22 -7.51 -23.71 11.28
CA PRO A 22 -6.82 -24.01 10.01
C PRO A 22 -7.58 -23.52 8.78
N GLU A 23 -8.91 -23.59 8.81
CA GLU A 23 -9.77 -23.22 7.68
C GLU A 23 -10.17 -21.74 7.67
N TYR A 24 -10.08 -21.03 8.80
CA TYR A 24 -10.64 -19.68 8.92
C TYR A 24 -9.55 -18.62 9.02
N GLY A 25 -8.47 -18.90 9.76
CA GLY A 25 -7.43 -17.92 10.03
C GLY A 25 -6.80 -17.34 8.76
N THR A 26 -6.60 -18.15 7.74
CA THR A 26 -6.00 -17.75 6.44
C THR A 26 -6.96 -16.96 5.55
N HIS A 27 -8.26 -16.94 5.86
CA HIS A 27 -9.28 -16.23 5.08
C HIS A 27 -9.78 -14.97 5.77
N LEU A 28 -9.39 -14.77 7.03
CA LEU A 28 -9.74 -13.59 7.82
C LEU A 28 -8.76 -12.43 7.56
N THR A 29 -8.82 -11.88 6.35
CA THR A 29 -8.02 -10.72 5.94
C THR A 29 -8.86 -9.45 5.90
N VAL A 30 -8.21 -8.29 5.76
CA VAL A 30 -8.92 -7.03 5.43
C VAL A 30 -9.73 -7.25 4.15
N GLY A 31 -10.98 -6.77 4.14
CA GLY A 31 -11.91 -6.94 3.01
C GLY A 31 -12.62 -8.29 2.94
N ALA A 32 -12.35 -9.24 3.85
CA ALA A 32 -13.10 -10.48 3.92
C ALA A 32 -14.52 -10.24 4.48
N VAL A 33 -15.51 -10.98 3.97
CA VAL A 33 -16.90 -10.89 4.43
C VAL A 33 -17.27 -12.15 5.19
N LEU A 34 -17.89 -11.98 6.37
CA LEU A 34 -18.26 -13.09 7.24
C LEU A 34 -19.79 -13.24 7.28
N LEU A 35 -20.26 -14.46 7.04
CA LEU A 35 -21.62 -14.85 7.36
C LEU A 35 -21.65 -15.45 8.76
N LEU A 36 -22.34 -14.77 9.68
CA LEU A 36 -22.41 -15.13 11.08
C LEU A 36 -23.81 -15.62 11.46
N ASN A 37 -23.90 -16.59 12.38
CA ASN A 37 -25.13 -17.08 12.97
C ASN A 37 -25.07 -17.03 14.50
N THR A 38 -26.20 -16.66 15.12
CA THR A 38 -26.44 -16.69 16.57
C THR A 38 -25.35 -15.93 17.34
N VAL A 39 -25.09 -14.70 16.93
CA VAL A 39 -24.09 -13.84 17.57
C VAL A 39 -24.67 -13.18 18.82
N ALA A 40 -23.82 -13.00 19.83
CA ALA A 40 -24.16 -12.21 21.01
C ALA A 40 -23.57 -10.80 20.85
N THR A 41 -24.42 -9.80 20.99
CA THR A 41 -24.05 -8.38 20.95
C THR A 41 -24.07 -7.81 22.36
N PHE A 42 -23.03 -7.09 22.74
CA PHE A 42 -22.95 -6.39 24.02
C PHE A 42 -22.87 -4.89 23.77
N GLY A 43 -23.77 -4.09 24.34
CA GLY A 43 -23.72 -2.65 24.17
C GLY A 43 -24.27 -1.89 25.37
N HIS A 44 -23.59 -0.80 25.74
CA HIS A 44 -24.13 0.17 26.67
C HIS A 44 -24.83 1.26 25.86
N ARG A 45 -26.17 1.30 25.91
CA ARG A 45 -27.03 2.33 25.31
C ARG A 45 -26.77 2.62 23.82
N HIS A 46 -27.48 1.92 22.94
CA HIS A 46 -27.82 2.23 21.54
C HIS A 46 -26.75 2.71 20.53
N GLN A 47 -25.51 3.01 20.92
CA GLN A 47 -24.51 3.66 20.06
C GLN A 47 -23.23 2.85 19.93
N ILE A 48 -22.91 2.00 20.91
CA ILE A 48 -21.70 1.17 20.89
C ILE A 48 -22.12 -0.27 21.12
N CYS A 49 -22.16 -1.03 20.03
CA CYS A 49 -22.39 -2.46 20.01
C CYS A 49 -21.06 -3.17 19.77
N TYR A 50 -20.72 -4.14 20.62
CA TYR A 50 -19.56 -5.00 20.46
C TYR A 50 -20.02 -6.40 20.09
N LEU A 51 -19.50 -6.89 18.97
CA LEU A 51 -19.77 -8.23 18.45
C LEU A 51 -18.62 -9.18 18.82
N ASN A 52 -18.91 -10.29 19.48
CA ASN A 52 -17.89 -11.32 19.74
C ASN A 52 -18.02 -12.45 18.72
N ILE A 53 -17.00 -12.63 17.88
CA ILE A 53 -16.96 -13.65 16.83
C ILE A 53 -16.21 -14.87 17.35
N THR A 54 -16.90 -16.02 17.35
CA THR A 54 -16.32 -17.32 17.72
C THR A 54 -16.42 -18.31 16.56
N VAL A 55 -15.67 -19.41 16.63
CA VAL A 55 -15.65 -20.47 15.61
C VAL A 55 -17.06 -21.00 15.34
N ARG A 56 -17.90 -21.11 16.38
CA ARG A 56 -19.29 -21.61 16.28
C ARG A 56 -20.19 -20.64 15.51
N ASN A 57 -19.92 -19.35 15.58
CA ASN A 57 -20.78 -18.35 14.95
C ASN A 57 -20.52 -18.23 13.45
N ILE A 58 -19.35 -18.67 12.97
CA ILE A 58 -18.97 -18.53 11.57
C ILE A 58 -19.67 -19.62 10.77
N VAL A 59 -20.54 -19.20 9.86
CA VAL A 59 -21.17 -20.08 8.86
C VAL A 59 -20.30 -20.16 7.62
N LYS A 60 -19.78 -19.02 7.17
CA LYS A 60 -18.97 -18.93 5.96
C LYS A 60 -18.08 -17.69 5.98
N ILE A 61 -16.89 -17.81 5.39
CA ILE A 61 -16.00 -16.69 5.11
C ILE A 61 -15.88 -16.57 3.59
N PHE A 62 -16.19 -15.39 3.07
CA PHE A 62 -15.91 -15.01 1.70
C PHE A 62 -14.56 -14.29 1.70
N LYS A 63 -13.61 -14.85 0.97
CA LYS A 63 -12.25 -14.28 0.87
C LYS A 63 -12.34 -12.89 0.25
N ALA A 64 -11.44 -12.02 0.69
CA ALA A 64 -11.30 -10.72 0.09
C ALA A 64 -10.84 -10.90 -1.37
N ASP A 65 -11.65 -10.43 -2.32
CA ASP A 65 -11.27 -10.38 -3.75
C ASP A 65 -10.45 -9.12 -4.00
N ILE A 66 -9.30 -9.03 -3.31
CA ILE A 66 -8.40 -7.90 -3.42
C ILE A 66 -7.30 -8.34 -4.39
N CYS A 67 -7.44 -7.92 -5.64
CA CYS A 67 -6.35 -7.96 -6.61
C CYS A 67 -5.28 -6.93 -6.22
N GLU A 68 -4.06 -7.07 -6.74
CA GLU A 68 -3.06 -6.02 -6.63
C GLU A 68 -3.65 -4.69 -7.16
N PRO A 69 -3.36 -3.56 -6.50
CA PRO A 69 -3.85 -2.28 -6.95
C PRO A 69 -3.46 -2.06 -8.40
N THR A 70 -4.44 -1.82 -9.27
CA THR A 70 -4.18 -1.44 -10.66
C THR A 70 -3.33 -0.16 -10.68
N ASP A 71 -2.45 -0.02 -11.68
CA ASP A 71 -1.63 1.18 -11.86
C ASP A 71 -2.45 2.49 -11.80
N GLU A 72 -3.70 2.45 -12.25
CA GLU A 72 -4.65 3.56 -12.15
C GLU A 72 -4.95 3.96 -10.69
N LEU A 73 -5.21 3.00 -9.80
CA LEU A 73 -5.45 3.23 -8.37
C LEU A 73 -4.18 3.72 -7.66
N VAL A 74 -3.02 3.18 -8.05
CA VAL A 74 -1.72 3.63 -7.54
C VAL A 74 -1.45 5.08 -7.94
N GLN A 75 -1.73 5.46 -9.19
CA GLN A 75 -1.56 6.84 -9.66
C GLN A 75 -2.60 7.80 -9.10
N ALA A 76 -3.82 7.34 -8.80
CA ALA A 76 -4.87 8.12 -8.15
C ALA A 76 -4.58 8.37 -6.66
N THR A 77 -3.69 7.59 -6.04
CA THR A 77 -3.31 7.79 -4.65
C THR A 77 -2.34 8.97 -4.55
N ILE A 78 -2.72 10.01 -3.80
CA ILE A 78 -1.91 11.21 -3.60
C ILE A 78 -0.57 10.79 -3.01
N LYS A 79 0.52 10.93 -3.78
CA LYS A 79 1.87 10.76 -3.26
C LYS A 79 2.08 11.81 -2.16
N PRO A 80 2.47 11.42 -0.93
CA PRO A 80 2.79 12.41 0.08
C PRO A 80 3.93 13.26 -0.45
N VAL A 81 3.65 14.54 -0.69
CA VAL A 81 4.69 15.52 -1.00
C VAL A 81 5.41 15.77 0.32
N ILE A 82 6.51 15.04 0.53
CA ILE A 82 7.45 15.37 1.59
C ILE A 82 8.17 16.62 1.11
N GLU A 83 7.60 17.80 1.36
CA GLU A 83 8.31 19.06 1.13
C GLU A 83 9.47 19.13 2.14
N PRO A 84 10.73 19.13 1.69
CA PRO A 84 11.85 19.27 2.60
C PRO A 84 11.79 20.67 3.19
N HIS A 85 11.62 20.77 4.52
CA HIS A 85 11.61 22.04 5.23
C HIS A 85 12.90 22.82 4.92
N PRO A 86 12.86 24.14 4.62
CA PRO A 86 13.99 24.91 4.09
C PRO A 86 15.25 24.94 4.98
N SER A 87 15.18 24.40 6.19
CA SER A 87 16.31 24.29 7.12
C SER A 87 17.16 23.03 6.95
N LEU A 88 17.21 22.41 5.75
CA LEU A 88 18.11 21.28 5.53
C LEU A 88 19.56 21.71 5.69
N ASP A 89 20.16 21.31 6.82
CA ASP A 89 21.60 21.34 7.02
C ASP A 89 22.28 20.67 5.80
N PRO A 90 23.31 21.28 5.20
CA PRO A 90 24.08 20.71 4.09
C PRO A 90 24.49 19.24 4.31
N LYS A 91 24.71 18.81 5.56
CA LYS A 91 25.03 17.42 5.91
C LYS A 91 23.85 16.46 5.67
N VAL A 92 22.62 16.91 5.91
CA VAL A 92 21.41 16.11 5.68
C VAL A 92 21.21 15.88 4.18
N GLN A 93 21.50 16.89 3.34
CA GLN A 93 21.42 16.74 1.88
C GLN A 93 22.40 15.68 1.34
N GLU A 94 23.62 15.66 1.88
CA GLU A 94 24.65 14.70 1.45
C GLU A 94 24.27 13.26 1.81
N ILE A 95 23.58 13.09 2.95
CA ILE A 95 23.02 11.80 3.39
C ILE A 95 21.85 11.40 2.47
N LEU A 96 20.91 12.31 2.19
CA LEU A 96 19.76 12.03 1.33
C LEU A 96 20.17 11.65 -0.10
N LYS A 97 21.21 12.28 -0.65
CA LYS A 97 21.76 11.95 -1.98
C LYS A 97 22.29 10.51 -2.06
N LYS A 98 22.72 9.91 -0.95
CA LYS A 98 23.20 8.52 -0.90
C LYS A 98 22.07 7.50 -0.89
N PHE A 99 20.83 7.92 -0.65
CA PHE A 99 19.63 7.06 -0.65
C PHE A 99 18.85 7.10 -1.97
N VAL A 100 19.25 7.94 -2.93
CA VAL A 100 18.62 7.95 -4.27
C VAL A 100 19.19 6.79 -5.08
N ASN A 101 18.30 5.88 -5.52
CA ASN A 101 18.68 4.72 -6.32
C ASN A 101 19.29 5.15 -7.68
N PRO A 102 20.42 4.56 -8.12
CA PRO A 102 21.14 4.97 -9.33
C PRO A 102 20.42 4.69 -10.67
N SER A 103 19.21 4.11 -10.65
CA SER A 103 18.51 3.70 -11.89
C SER A 103 17.79 4.84 -12.62
N THR A 104 17.83 6.08 -12.14
CA THR A 104 17.09 7.22 -12.75
C THR A 104 18.00 8.30 -13.35
N GLN A 105 19.27 8.02 -13.64
CA GLN A 105 20.08 8.93 -14.46
C GLN A 105 19.60 8.89 -15.92
N SER A 106 18.61 9.73 -16.23
CA SER A 106 18.34 10.16 -17.59
C SER A 106 19.59 10.86 -18.14
N VAL A 107 20.09 10.33 -19.25
CA VAL A 107 21.14 10.91 -20.10
C VAL A 107 20.76 12.36 -20.47
N PRO A 108 21.62 13.37 -20.29
CA PRO A 108 21.40 14.67 -20.89
C PRO A 108 21.76 14.62 -22.38
N ASP A 109 20.77 14.91 -23.20
CA ASP A 109 20.84 15.09 -24.64
C ASP A 109 21.44 16.46 -24.99
N ILE A 110 22.41 16.41 -25.92
CA ILE A 110 22.84 17.38 -26.93
C ILE A 110 23.01 18.85 -26.53
N GLY A 111 24.27 19.30 -26.70
CA GLY A 111 24.57 20.64 -27.20
C GLY A 111 25.99 21.07 -26.88
N GLU A 112 26.90 20.98 -27.86
CA GLU A 112 27.83 22.07 -28.16
C GLU A 112 28.69 21.80 -29.41
N THR A 113 28.49 22.70 -30.36
CA THR A 113 29.27 23.06 -31.55
C THR A 113 30.79 22.93 -31.35
N SER A 114 31.46 22.12 -32.17
CA SER A 114 32.91 22.19 -32.38
C SER A 114 33.23 22.78 -33.74
N SER A 115 34.05 23.83 -33.71
CA SER A 115 34.61 24.51 -34.86
C SER A 115 36.00 23.96 -35.22
N ASN A 116 36.23 23.89 -36.53
CA ASN A 116 37.49 24.10 -37.27
C ASN A 116 38.44 22.92 -37.65
N ILE A 117 38.32 22.54 -38.93
CA ILE A 117 39.32 22.51 -40.04
C ILE A 117 40.49 21.49 -40.03
N GLU A 118 40.36 20.50 -40.95
CA GLU A 118 41.26 19.77 -41.90
C GLU A 118 42.77 20.15 -42.09
N PRO A 119 43.64 19.36 -42.80
CA PRO A 119 43.33 18.39 -43.89
C PRO A 119 44.09 17.04 -43.99
N SER A 120 43.45 16.12 -44.74
CA SER A 120 43.95 15.14 -45.72
C SER A 120 45.22 14.30 -45.46
N GLN A 121 45.11 12.96 -45.57
CA GLN A 121 45.95 12.12 -46.45
C GLN A 121 45.18 10.86 -46.89
N ASN A 122 44.93 10.75 -48.20
CA ASN A 122 44.49 9.53 -48.89
C ASN A 122 45.70 8.60 -49.07
N VAL A 123 45.51 7.30 -48.86
CA VAL A 123 46.38 6.24 -49.40
C VAL A 123 45.48 5.10 -49.86
N ASP A 124 45.30 5.00 -51.16
CA ASP A 124 44.88 3.78 -51.87
C ASP A 124 45.96 3.52 -52.94
N ASP A 125 46.62 2.37 -52.82
CA ASP A 125 47.05 1.49 -53.92
C ASP A 125 47.40 0.10 -53.31
#